data_AF-A0A381LEH3-F1
#
_entry.id   AF-A0A381LEH3-F1
#
_cell.length_a   1.000
_cell.length_b   1.000
_cell.length_c   1.000
_cell.angle_alpha   90.00
_cell.angle_beta   90.00
_cell.angle_gamma   90.00
#
_symmetry.space_group_name_H-M   'P 1'
#
loop_
_entity.id
_entity.type
_entity.pdbx_description
1 polymer ?
#
loop_
_entity_poly.entity_id
_entity_poly.type
_entity_poly.pdbx_seq_one_letter_code
_entity_poly.pdbx_strand_id
1 'polypeptide(L)'
;MYCFYFFIKLVKIIDNRFIYNYNFISNLDLSPLQFTGHATPYTLDRNTLITRYKSIKFSNLPSFMYGTSWGKYCSSSSMELDNLYNYFSAKVVDIQIKLQNIDLDDSQPYQYCVDELQTVYLTEPHISISKVRAGYWPSCSVRFLLKYIATEKKSEIMISTDGRRQRIRKPTFIMDSAVTAEELLDSPYSALSLKSDYRESHLVYVFGSLRIIQRLNPNDDYELSSTLAEESISQVYEIFKYADEKIQDANSLALHDIKIRIL
;
A
#
# COMPACT_ATOMS: atom_id res chain seq x y z
N MET A 1 15.02 21.15 -8.88
CA MET A 1 13.59 21.14 -9.28
C MET A 1 12.88 20.23 -8.31
N TYR A 2 11.77 20.67 -7.74
CA TYR A 2 10.98 19.90 -6.79
C TYR A 2 9.82 19.27 -7.55
N CYS A 3 9.40 18.05 -7.17
CA CYS A 3 8.27 17.38 -7.81
C CYS A 3 7.52 16.51 -6.81
N PHE A 4 6.22 16.36 -7.00
CA PHE A 4 5.47 15.23 -6.46
C PHE A 4 4.78 14.46 -7.58
N TYR A 5 4.60 13.17 -7.36
CA TYR A 5 3.84 12.26 -8.21
C TYR A 5 2.43 12.13 -7.67
N PHE A 6 1.45 12.13 -8.57
CA PHE A 6 0.08 11.75 -8.28
C PHE A 6 -0.22 10.43 -8.96
N PHE A 7 -0.53 9.41 -8.16
CA PHE A 7 -0.70 8.04 -8.59
C PHE A 7 -2.10 7.54 -8.27
N ILE A 8 -2.78 6.98 -9.27
CA ILE A 8 -4.12 6.41 -9.16
C ILE A 8 -4.07 4.97 -9.66
N LYS A 9 -4.63 4.05 -8.88
CA LYS A 9 -4.72 2.65 -9.28
C LYS A 9 -6.07 2.04 -8.94
N LEU A 10 -6.66 1.34 -9.90
CA LEU A 10 -7.80 0.46 -9.64
C LEU A 10 -7.36 -0.70 -8.73
N VAL A 11 -8.04 -0.85 -7.60
CA VAL A 11 -7.77 -1.89 -6.60
C VAL A 11 -8.68 -3.09 -6.85
N LYS A 12 -10.00 -2.85 -6.84
CA LYS A 12 -11.03 -3.88 -7.00
C LYS A 12 -12.35 -3.32 -7.52
N ILE A 13 -13.22 -4.24 -7.93
CA ILE A 13 -14.59 -3.96 -8.38
C ILE A 13 -15.53 -4.71 -7.43
N ILE A 14 -16.44 -4.00 -6.77
CA ILE A 14 -17.45 -4.57 -5.87
C ILE A 14 -18.81 -4.06 -6.30
N ASP A 15 -19.76 -4.95 -6.60
CA ASP A 15 -21.14 -4.58 -7.00
C ASP A 15 -21.18 -3.50 -8.10
N ASN A 16 -20.38 -3.68 -9.15
CA ASN A 16 -20.18 -2.71 -10.25
C ASN A 16 -19.62 -1.34 -9.84
N ARG A 17 -19.10 -1.21 -8.62
CA ARG A 17 -18.39 -0.02 -8.15
C ARG A 17 -16.90 -0.23 -8.19
N PHE A 18 -16.22 0.66 -8.90
CA PHE A 18 -14.76 0.68 -8.97
C PHE A 18 -14.18 1.33 -7.72
N ILE A 19 -13.20 0.67 -7.11
CA ILE A 19 -12.47 1.17 -5.94
C ILE A 19 -11.05 1.51 -6.38
N TYR A 20 -10.66 2.76 -6.18
CA TYR A 20 -9.34 3.28 -6.53
C TYR A 20 -8.55 3.67 -5.28
N ASN A 21 -7.23 3.46 -5.35
CA ASN A 21 -6.26 4.04 -4.43
C ASN A 21 -5.63 5.27 -5.08
N TYR A 22 -5.54 6.34 -4.29
CA TYR A 22 -4.99 7.64 -4.67
C TYR A 22 -3.81 7.96 -3.77
N ASN A 23 -2.66 8.27 -4.36
CA ASN A 23 -1.42 8.46 -3.64
C ASN A 23 -0.67 9.69 -4.15
N PHE A 24 -0.28 10.57 -3.23
CA PHE A 24 0.65 11.66 -3.49
C PHE A 24 2.00 11.33 -2.89
N ILE A 25 3.03 11.36 -3.73
CA ILE A 25 4.37 10.88 -3.38
C ILE A 25 5.34 11.99 -3.69
N SER A 26 6.02 12.49 -2.66
CA SER A 26 6.91 13.64 -2.76
C SER A 26 8.21 13.35 -2.04
N ASN A 27 9.31 13.96 -2.50
CA ASN A 27 10.57 14.00 -1.76
C ASN A 27 10.65 15.19 -0.78
N LEU A 28 9.59 15.99 -0.71
CA LEU A 28 9.44 17.04 0.28
C LEU A 28 9.00 16.45 1.61
N ASP A 29 9.33 17.13 2.71
CA ASP A 29 8.87 16.80 4.07
C ASP A 29 7.38 17.15 4.23
N LEU A 30 6.54 16.39 3.54
CA LEU A 30 5.08 16.51 3.53
C LEU A 30 4.51 15.19 4.03
N SER A 31 3.41 15.27 4.80
CA SER A 31 2.69 14.07 5.19
C SER A 31 2.30 13.24 3.96
N PRO A 32 2.27 11.90 4.03
CA PRO A 32 1.73 11.10 2.94
C PRO A 32 0.24 11.40 2.79
N LEU A 33 -0.21 11.67 1.56
CA LEU A 33 -1.63 11.77 1.24
C LEU A 33 -2.03 10.51 0.47
N GLN A 34 -2.60 9.55 1.20
CA GLN A 34 -3.10 8.29 0.66
C GLN A 34 -4.57 8.12 1.04
N PHE A 35 -5.42 7.76 0.08
CA PHE A 35 -6.81 7.42 0.37
C PHE A 35 -7.39 6.44 -0.66
N THR A 36 -8.37 5.67 -0.19
CA THR A 36 -9.14 4.72 -1.01
C THR A 36 -10.56 5.23 -1.16
N GLY A 37 -11.15 5.13 -2.36
CA GLY A 37 -12.53 5.55 -2.57
C GLY A 37 -13.13 5.05 -3.87
N HIS A 38 -14.46 5.17 -3.99
CA HIS A 38 -15.15 4.89 -5.24
C HIS A 38 -14.74 5.86 -6.35
N ALA A 39 -14.91 5.41 -7.60
CA ALA A 39 -14.87 6.28 -8.76
C ALA A 39 -15.95 7.36 -8.69
N THR A 40 -15.59 8.49 -8.10
CA THR A 40 -15.99 9.77 -8.67
C THR A 40 -14.84 10.17 -9.58
N PRO A 41 -15.09 10.59 -10.84
CA PRO A 41 -14.03 11.09 -11.70
C PRO A 41 -13.44 12.33 -11.02
N TYR A 42 -12.36 12.13 -10.26
CA TYR A 42 -11.53 13.20 -9.75
C TYR A 42 -10.74 13.77 -10.92
N THR A 43 -11.45 14.37 -11.87
CA THR A 43 -10.80 15.31 -12.76
C THR A 43 -10.31 16.41 -11.85
N LEU A 44 -9.02 16.34 -11.53
CA LEU A 44 -8.31 17.54 -11.15
C LEU A 44 -8.74 18.58 -12.12
N ASP A 45 -9.41 19.62 -11.62
CA ASP A 45 -9.90 20.66 -12.49
C ASP A 45 -8.66 21.29 -13.12
N ARG A 46 -8.36 20.78 -14.31
CA ARG A 46 -7.17 21.10 -15.07
C ARG A 46 -7.17 22.58 -15.34
N ASN A 47 -8.35 23.18 -15.50
CA ASN A 47 -8.49 24.61 -15.67
C ASN A 47 -8.13 25.35 -14.38
N THR A 48 -8.59 24.90 -13.20
CA THR A 48 -8.13 25.46 -11.92
C THR A 48 -6.61 25.32 -11.75
N LEU A 49 -6.03 24.15 -12.06
CA LEU A 49 -4.58 23.94 -11.97
C LEU A 49 -3.81 24.88 -12.92
N ILE A 50 -4.21 24.95 -14.18
CA ILE A 50 -3.59 25.81 -15.20
C ILE A 50 -3.74 27.29 -14.86
N THR A 51 -4.89 27.71 -14.33
CA THR A 51 -5.17 29.13 -14.04
C THR A 51 -4.52 29.60 -12.75
N ARG A 52 -4.59 28.81 -11.67
CA ARG A 52 -4.12 29.17 -10.33
C ARG A 52 -2.64 28.85 -10.10
N TYR A 53 -2.09 27.86 -10.80
CA TYR A 53 -0.72 27.37 -10.62
C TYR A 53 0.07 27.36 -11.94
N LYS A 54 0.08 28.49 -12.65
CA LYS A 54 0.67 28.65 -14.00
C LYS A 54 2.15 28.26 -14.12
N SER A 55 2.92 28.42 -13.03
CA SER A 55 4.35 28.09 -12.95
C SER A 55 4.62 26.60 -12.75
N ILE A 56 3.60 25.81 -12.38
CA ILE A 56 3.74 24.38 -12.13
C ILE A 56 3.67 23.63 -13.46
N LYS A 57 4.75 22.91 -13.76
CA LYS A 57 4.81 22.02 -14.92
C LYS A 57 4.16 20.69 -14.54
N PHE A 58 3.28 20.18 -15.39
CA PHE A 58 2.68 18.86 -15.23
C PHE A 58 3.03 17.96 -16.42
N SER A 59 3.31 16.68 -16.16
CA SER A 59 3.52 15.64 -17.18
C SER A 59 2.61 14.46 -16.90
N ASN A 60 1.93 13.96 -17.94
CA ASN A 60 0.93 12.88 -17.89
C ASN A 60 -0.17 13.15 -16.86
N LEU A 61 -1.33 13.70 -17.28
CA LEU A 61 -2.45 13.82 -16.35
C LEU A 61 -2.96 12.42 -16.00
N PRO A 62 -3.08 12.06 -14.71
CA PRO A 62 -3.65 10.77 -14.35
C PRO A 62 -5.04 10.61 -14.95
N SER A 63 -5.25 9.53 -15.68
CA SER A 63 -6.53 9.17 -16.29
C SER A 63 -7.22 8.12 -15.42
N PHE A 64 -8.56 8.15 -15.43
CA PHE A 64 -9.41 7.15 -14.74
C PHE A 64 -9.59 5.87 -15.54
N MET A 65 -8.78 5.64 -16.58
CA MET A 65 -8.90 4.40 -17.35
C MET A 65 -8.49 3.21 -16.49
N TYR A 66 -9.08 2.05 -16.80
CA TYR A 66 -8.76 0.78 -16.15
C TYR A 66 -7.26 0.57 -16.05
N GLY A 67 -6.78 0.32 -14.83
CA GLY A 67 -5.38 0.00 -14.55
C GLY A 67 -4.67 1.04 -13.67
N THR A 68 -3.38 1.22 -13.96
CA THR A 68 -2.49 2.14 -13.26
C THR A 68 -2.35 3.44 -14.05
N SER A 69 -2.54 4.59 -13.41
CA SER A 69 -2.27 5.89 -14.03
C SER A 69 -1.51 6.80 -13.08
N TRP A 70 -0.57 7.55 -13.64
CA TRP A 70 0.27 8.45 -12.86
C TRP A 70 0.59 9.75 -13.58
N GLY A 71 1.00 10.73 -12.80
CA GLY A 71 1.36 12.05 -13.27
C GLY A 71 2.34 12.70 -12.33
N LYS A 72 3.02 13.73 -12.81
CA LYS A 72 4.04 14.45 -12.05
C LYS A 72 3.82 15.95 -12.14
N TYR A 73 3.90 16.62 -10.99
CA TYR A 73 3.83 18.07 -10.86
C TYR A 73 5.18 18.58 -10.37
N CYS A 74 5.78 19.52 -11.08
CA CYS A 74 7.10 20.05 -10.76
C CYS A 74 7.11 21.58 -10.77
N SER A 75 7.87 22.16 -9.84
CA SER A 75 8.19 23.59 -9.84
C SER A 75 9.67 23.81 -9.46
N SER A 76 10.20 24.96 -9.85
CA SER A 76 11.46 25.48 -9.30
C SER A 76 11.29 25.99 -7.86
N SER A 77 10.06 26.28 -7.41
CA SER A 77 9.74 26.76 -6.07
C SER A 77 9.10 25.66 -5.22
N SER A 78 9.72 25.32 -4.09
CA SER A 78 9.13 24.39 -3.12
C SER A 78 7.84 24.94 -2.52
N MET A 79 7.77 26.26 -2.28
CA MET A 79 6.58 26.94 -1.74
C MET A 79 5.37 26.84 -2.67
N GLU A 80 5.57 26.89 -3.99
CA GLU A 80 4.45 26.70 -4.94
C GLU A 80 3.92 25.27 -4.94
N LEU A 81 4.81 24.28 -4.82
CA LEU A 81 4.39 22.88 -4.71
C LEU A 81 3.72 22.57 -3.38
N ASP A 82 4.19 23.17 -2.29
CA ASP A 82 3.55 23.04 -0.99
C ASP A 82 2.12 23.64 -1.03
N ASN A 83 1.97 24.83 -1.62
CA ASN A 83 0.64 25.42 -1.84
C ASN A 83 -0.28 24.56 -2.71
N LEU A 84 0.28 23.89 -3.72
CA LEU A 84 -0.48 22.95 -4.54
C LEU A 84 -0.84 21.70 -3.73
N TYR A 85 0.09 21.15 -2.97
CA TYR A 85 -0.11 20.00 -2.09
C TYR A 85 -1.17 20.27 -1.01
N ASN A 86 -1.19 21.47 -0.43
CA ASN A 86 -2.20 21.88 0.55
C ASN A 86 -3.59 22.00 -0.09
N TYR A 87 -3.67 22.48 -1.34
CA TYR A 87 -4.91 22.46 -2.11
C TYR A 87 -5.41 21.03 -2.33
N PHE A 88 -4.51 20.10 -2.67
CA PHE A 88 -4.85 18.68 -2.80
C PHE A 88 -5.33 18.08 -1.48
N SER A 89 -4.60 18.31 -0.40
CA SER A 89 -4.93 17.82 0.95
C SER A 89 -6.33 18.27 1.38
N ALA A 90 -6.65 19.55 1.22
CA ALA A 90 -7.98 20.08 1.54
C ALA A 90 -9.09 19.40 0.72
N LYS A 91 -8.83 19.16 -0.58
CA LYS A 91 -9.78 18.44 -1.44
C LYS A 91 -9.98 16.99 -1.04
N VAL A 92 -8.92 16.31 -0.61
CA VAL A 92 -9.01 14.92 -0.14
C VAL A 92 -9.87 14.85 1.12
N VAL A 93 -9.68 15.76 2.07
CA VAL A 93 -10.50 15.83 3.29
C VAL A 93 -11.98 16.02 2.94
N ASP A 94 -12.31 16.97 2.05
CA ASP A 94 -13.69 17.19 1.59
C ASP A 94 -14.32 15.92 0.99
N ILE A 95 -13.52 15.15 0.24
CA ILE A 95 -13.96 13.91 -0.41
C ILE A 95 -14.16 12.81 0.62
N GLN A 96 -13.23 12.61 1.54
CA GLN A 96 -13.35 11.61 2.60
C GLN A 96 -14.59 11.86 3.46
N ILE A 97 -14.91 13.12 3.75
CA ILE A 97 -16.14 13.52 4.45
C ILE A 97 -17.38 13.16 3.64
N LYS A 98 -17.39 13.48 2.33
CA LYS A 98 -18.55 13.27 1.45
C LYS A 98 -18.79 11.81 1.08
N LEU A 99 -17.72 11.02 0.99
CA LEU A 99 -17.77 9.63 0.56
C LEU A 99 -17.95 8.64 1.72
N GLN A 100 -18.08 9.10 2.97
CA GLN A 100 -18.23 8.30 4.19
C GLN A 100 -17.51 6.95 4.07
N ASN A 101 -16.18 6.94 4.29
CA ASN A 101 -15.29 5.77 4.31
C ASN A 101 -16.03 4.45 4.08
N ILE A 102 -16.10 4.05 2.82
CA ILE A 102 -16.83 2.85 2.46
C ILE A 102 -16.05 1.71 3.05
N ASP A 103 -16.70 1.04 4.00
CA ASP A 103 -16.23 -0.21 4.54
C ASP A 103 -15.89 -1.09 3.35
N LEU A 104 -14.59 -1.31 3.17
CA LEU A 104 -14.11 -2.40 2.37
C LEU A 104 -14.85 -3.61 2.96
N ASP A 105 -15.65 -4.30 2.13
CA ASP A 105 -16.49 -5.51 2.36
C ASP A 105 -16.01 -6.51 3.44
N ASP A 106 -14.73 -6.42 3.77
CA ASP A 106 -14.05 -7.11 4.85
C ASP A 106 -14.29 -6.55 6.27
N SER A 107 -15.00 -5.44 6.51
CA SER A 107 -15.00 -4.78 7.83
C SER A 107 -15.60 -5.63 8.95
N GLN A 108 -16.78 -6.19 8.71
CA GLN A 108 -17.48 -7.05 9.66
C GLN A 108 -16.77 -8.42 9.80
N PRO A 109 -16.38 -9.12 8.72
CA PRO A 109 -15.52 -10.31 8.82
C PRO A 109 -14.19 -10.06 9.54
N TYR A 110 -13.55 -8.93 9.28
CA TYR A 110 -12.32 -8.52 9.95
C TYR A 110 -12.55 -8.30 11.45
N GLN A 111 -13.66 -7.66 11.83
CA GLN A 111 -14.00 -7.46 13.24
C GLN A 111 -14.20 -8.80 13.96
N TYR A 112 -14.83 -9.79 13.33
CA TYR A 112 -14.93 -11.12 13.92
C TYR A 112 -13.57 -11.77 14.17
N CYS A 113 -12.63 -11.62 13.23
CA CYS A 113 -11.25 -12.05 13.47
C CYS A 113 -10.61 -11.29 14.62
N VAL A 114 -10.76 -9.97 14.70
CA VAL A 114 -10.22 -9.14 15.79
C VAL A 114 -10.73 -9.64 17.15
N ASP A 115 -12.04 -9.85 17.29
CA ASP A 115 -12.67 -10.30 18.54
C ASP A 115 -12.20 -11.71 18.94
N GLU A 116 -12.06 -12.60 17.96
CA GLU A 116 -11.52 -13.95 18.16
C GLU A 116 -10.06 -13.90 18.61
N LEU A 117 -9.20 -13.14 17.94
CA LEU A 117 -7.79 -12.98 18.30
C LEU A 117 -7.63 -12.39 19.71
N GLN A 118 -8.42 -11.37 20.06
CA GLN A 118 -8.43 -10.79 21.41
C GLN A 118 -8.77 -11.81 22.49
N THR A 119 -9.70 -12.73 22.20
CA THR A 119 -10.06 -13.83 23.11
C THR A 119 -8.94 -14.86 23.20
N VAL A 120 -8.35 -15.23 22.07
CA VAL A 120 -7.27 -16.21 21.97
C VAL A 120 -6.03 -15.75 22.71
N TYR A 121 -5.66 -14.47 22.67
CA TYR A 121 -4.47 -13.97 23.38
C TYR A 121 -4.50 -14.21 24.88
N LEU A 122 -5.69 -14.39 25.48
CA LEU A 122 -5.81 -14.69 26.90
C LEU A 122 -5.30 -16.10 27.25
N THR A 123 -5.28 -17.02 26.29
CA THR A 123 -4.93 -18.43 26.49
C THR A 123 -3.73 -18.88 25.66
N GLU A 124 -3.53 -18.31 24.48
CA GLU A 124 -2.43 -18.61 23.58
C GLU A 124 -1.75 -17.31 23.09
N PRO A 125 -0.62 -16.90 23.70
CA PRO A 125 0.02 -15.63 23.36
C PRO A 125 0.82 -15.66 22.06
N HIS A 126 0.96 -16.84 21.42
CA HIS A 126 1.71 -17.03 20.19
C HIS A 126 0.78 -17.50 19.06
N ILE A 127 0.58 -16.66 18.07
CA ILE A 127 -0.27 -16.96 16.92
C ILE A 127 0.63 -17.12 15.69
N SER A 128 0.60 -18.30 15.06
CA SER A 128 1.39 -18.59 13.86
C SER A 128 0.56 -18.51 12.59
N ILE A 129 1.19 -18.10 11.48
CA ILE A 129 0.56 -18.07 10.16
C ILE A 129 0.09 -19.48 9.76
N SER A 130 0.91 -20.51 10.00
CA SER A 130 0.55 -21.89 9.68
C SER A 130 -0.75 -22.37 10.36
N LYS A 131 -0.97 -22.00 11.63
CA LYS A 131 -2.21 -22.33 12.37
C LYS A 131 -3.43 -21.57 11.84
N VAL A 132 -3.28 -20.30 11.48
CA VAL A 132 -4.36 -19.54 10.83
C VAL A 132 -4.74 -20.23 9.51
N ARG A 133 -3.76 -20.59 8.68
CA ARG A 133 -4.00 -21.28 7.41
C ARG A 133 -4.66 -22.66 7.60
N ALA A 134 -4.37 -23.34 8.70
CA ALA A 134 -5.00 -24.60 9.08
C ALA A 134 -6.42 -24.45 9.69
N GLY A 135 -6.93 -23.22 9.84
CA GLY A 135 -8.29 -22.96 10.31
C GLY A 135 -8.49 -23.11 11.82
N TYR A 136 -7.42 -22.98 12.62
CA TYR A 136 -7.53 -23.03 14.08
C TYR A 136 -8.39 -21.88 14.66
N TRP A 137 -8.48 -20.77 13.93
CA TRP A 137 -9.31 -19.60 14.24
C TRP A 137 -10.21 -19.31 13.05
N PRO A 138 -11.43 -19.88 13.02
CA PRO A 138 -12.28 -19.90 11.83
C PRO A 138 -12.67 -18.53 11.29
N SER A 139 -12.69 -17.49 12.13
CA SER A 139 -13.01 -16.12 11.70
C SER A 139 -11.81 -15.42 11.06
N CYS A 140 -10.61 -15.98 11.19
CA CYS A 140 -9.38 -15.37 10.73
C CYS A 140 -8.83 -16.00 9.45
N SER A 141 -8.58 -15.15 8.46
CA SER A 141 -7.72 -15.47 7.31
C SER A 141 -6.30 -14.94 7.55
N VAL A 142 -5.33 -15.44 6.77
CA VAL A 142 -3.96 -14.89 6.76
C VAL A 142 -4.00 -13.37 6.51
N ARG A 143 -4.83 -12.93 5.57
CA ARG A 143 -5.04 -11.51 5.25
C ARG A 143 -5.50 -10.70 6.47
N PHE A 144 -6.48 -11.20 7.23
CA PHE A 144 -7.00 -10.50 8.42
C PHE A 144 -5.98 -10.47 9.55
N LEU A 145 -5.23 -11.57 9.76
CA LEU A 145 -4.14 -11.57 10.72
C LEU A 145 -3.08 -10.51 10.38
N LEU A 146 -2.64 -10.47 9.13
CA LEU A 146 -1.63 -9.52 8.67
C LEU A 146 -2.13 -8.07 8.74
N LYS A 147 -3.41 -7.83 8.42
CA LYS A 147 -4.06 -6.53 8.60
C LYS A 147 -4.06 -6.13 10.08
N TYR A 148 -4.42 -7.05 10.97
CA TYR A 148 -4.40 -6.84 12.41
C TYR A 148 -3.01 -6.42 12.89
N ILE A 149 -1.97 -7.17 12.51
CA ILE A 149 -0.58 -6.86 12.85
C ILE A 149 -0.17 -5.47 12.34
N ALA A 150 -0.53 -5.13 11.11
CA ALA A 150 -0.19 -3.83 10.52
C ALA A 150 -0.89 -2.65 11.23
N THR A 151 -2.13 -2.84 11.68
CA THR A 151 -2.91 -1.79 12.35
C THR A 151 -2.64 -1.69 13.85
N GLU A 152 -2.42 -2.82 14.51
CA GLU A 152 -2.23 -2.89 15.95
C GLU A 152 -0.75 -2.77 16.30
N LYS A 153 -0.33 -1.54 16.59
CA LYS A 153 1.05 -1.14 16.92
C LYS A 153 1.63 -1.80 18.19
N LYS A 154 0.90 -2.72 18.83
CA LYS A 154 1.31 -3.43 20.06
C LYS A 154 1.75 -4.87 19.81
N SER A 155 1.66 -5.34 18.58
CA SER A 155 2.01 -6.69 18.15
C SER A 155 3.52 -6.84 17.95
N GLU A 156 4.10 -7.96 18.39
CA GLU A 156 5.50 -8.31 18.07
C GLU A 156 5.51 -9.40 17.00
N ILE A 157 6.25 -9.17 15.91
CA ILE A 157 6.49 -10.16 14.86
C ILE A 157 7.78 -10.89 15.21
N MET A 158 7.69 -12.21 15.34
CA MET A 158 8.84 -13.10 15.51
C MET A 158 9.04 -13.93 14.25
N ILE A 159 10.25 -13.87 13.70
CA ILE A 159 10.69 -14.82 12.69
C ILE A 159 11.04 -16.12 13.41
N SER A 160 10.59 -17.27 12.88
CA SER A 160 10.74 -18.60 13.52
C SER A 160 12.18 -18.94 13.97
N THR A 161 13.21 -18.29 13.42
CA THR A 161 14.61 -18.46 13.77
C THR A 161 15.02 -17.84 15.11
N ASP A 162 14.23 -16.92 15.67
CA ASP A 162 14.53 -16.30 16.96
C ASP A 162 14.10 -17.19 18.13
N GLY A 163 14.96 -18.15 18.49
CA GLY A 163 14.79 -19.08 19.62
C GLY A 163 14.78 -18.44 21.02
N ARG A 164 14.44 -17.15 21.15
CA ARG A 164 14.40 -16.44 22.44
C ARG A 164 12.99 -16.48 23.03
N ARG A 165 12.82 -17.27 24.09
CA ARG A 165 11.68 -17.16 25.01
C ARG A 165 11.78 -15.85 25.78
N GLN A 166 11.23 -14.76 25.24
CA GLN A 166 11.01 -13.55 26.02
C GLN A 166 9.76 -13.71 26.89
N ARG A 167 9.72 -13.04 28.05
CA ARG A 167 8.51 -12.91 28.85
C ARG A 167 7.61 -11.89 28.17
N ILE A 168 6.72 -12.36 27.30
CA ILE A 168 5.95 -11.48 26.43
C ILE A 168 4.70 -10.98 27.15
N ARG A 169 4.55 -9.66 27.26
CA ARG A 169 3.33 -8.97 27.74
C ARG A 169 2.41 -8.54 26.58
N LYS A 170 2.75 -8.91 25.35
CA LYS A 170 2.14 -8.47 24.11
C LYS A 170 1.77 -9.69 23.25
N PRO A 171 0.77 -9.55 22.36
CA PRO A 171 0.51 -10.54 21.31
C PRO A 171 1.75 -10.76 20.45
N THR A 172 2.14 -12.03 20.26
CA THR A 172 3.25 -12.41 19.39
C THR A 172 2.76 -13.18 18.19
N PHE A 173 3.20 -12.76 17.01
CA PHE A 173 2.88 -13.38 15.74
C PHE A 173 4.12 -14.04 15.18
N ILE A 174 4.01 -15.32 14.86
CA ILE A 174 5.12 -16.10 14.32
C ILE A 174 4.96 -16.20 12.81
N MET A 175 5.87 -15.57 12.07
CA MET A 175 5.99 -15.70 10.62
C MET A 175 6.77 -16.98 10.30
N ASP A 176 6.11 -18.12 10.46
CA ASP A 176 6.68 -19.46 10.31
C ASP A 176 6.57 -20.03 8.88
N SER A 177 5.87 -19.33 7.99
CA SER A 177 5.75 -19.70 6.58
C SER A 177 5.63 -18.46 5.70
N ALA A 178 6.04 -18.60 4.43
CA ALA A 178 5.79 -17.57 3.43
C ALA A 178 4.29 -17.42 3.15
N VAL A 179 3.88 -16.23 2.75
CA VAL A 179 2.51 -15.92 2.34
C VAL A 179 2.47 -15.76 0.83
N THR A 180 1.35 -16.11 0.19
CA THR A 180 1.20 -15.88 -1.26
C THR A 180 0.83 -14.41 -1.52
N ALA A 181 1.10 -13.93 -2.73
CA ALA A 181 0.68 -12.60 -3.15
C ALA A 181 -0.84 -12.42 -3.03
N GLU A 182 -1.63 -13.45 -3.29
CA GLU A 182 -3.10 -13.44 -3.18
C GLU A 182 -3.57 -13.30 -1.73
N GLU A 183 -2.85 -13.88 -0.76
CA GLU A 183 -3.16 -13.76 0.67
C GLU A 183 -2.89 -12.34 1.20
N LEU A 184 -1.96 -11.60 0.56
CA LEU A 184 -1.43 -10.34 1.09
C LEU A 184 -1.94 -9.09 0.34
N LEU A 185 -1.92 -9.10 -0.99
CA LEU A 185 -2.08 -7.91 -1.82
C LEU A 185 -3.56 -7.51 -1.94
N ASP A 186 -3.83 -6.20 -2.01
CA ASP A 186 -5.18 -5.70 -2.29
C ASP A 186 -5.61 -5.88 -3.76
N SER A 187 -4.63 -6.08 -4.64
CA SER A 187 -4.80 -6.30 -6.07
C SER A 187 -3.73 -7.28 -6.55
N PRO A 188 -4.04 -8.24 -7.44
CA PRO A 188 -3.07 -9.19 -7.96
C PRO A 188 -2.03 -8.55 -8.90
N TYR A 189 -2.22 -7.27 -9.26
CA TYR A 189 -1.30 -6.55 -10.13
C TYR A 189 -0.37 -5.65 -9.32
N SER A 190 0.87 -5.50 -9.73
CA SER A 190 1.79 -4.48 -9.23
C SER A 190 1.31 -3.07 -9.59
N ALA A 191 1.49 -2.09 -8.71
CA ALA A 191 1.38 -0.68 -9.04
C ALA A 191 2.42 -0.29 -10.11
N LEU A 192 3.69 -0.63 -9.85
CA LEU A 192 4.80 -0.50 -10.78
C LEU A 192 5.72 -1.70 -10.60
N SER A 193 6.27 -2.22 -11.69
CA SER A 193 7.35 -3.19 -11.65
C SER A 193 8.60 -2.56 -12.24
N LEU A 194 9.72 -2.73 -11.55
CA LEU A 194 11.02 -2.23 -11.95
C LEU A 194 12.01 -3.37 -12.00
N LYS A 195 12.73 -3.44 -13.12
CA LYS A 195 13.87 -4.32 -13.29
C LYS A 195 15.13 -3.48 -13.44
N SER A 196 16.05 -3.62 -12.49
CA SER A 196 17.43 -3.18 -12.60
C SER A 196 18.31 -4.42 -12.67
N ASP A 197 19.51 -4.32 -13.23
CA ASP A 197 20.35 -5.42 -13.75
C ASP A 197 20.44 -6.70 -12.88
N TYR A 198 20.17 -6.63 -11.58
CA TYR A 198 20.05 -7.81 -10.69
C TYR A 198 18.96 -7.70 -9.60
N ARG A 199 18.05 -6.73 -9.69
CA ARG A 199 16.98 -6.51 -8.70
C ARG A 199 15.67 -6.25 -9.39
N GLU A 200 14.71 -7.11 -9.08
CA GLU A 200 13.32 -6.94 -9.46
C GLU A 200 12.55 -6.45 -8.24
N SER A 201 11.97 -5.26 -8.37
CA SER A 201 11.19 -4.63 -7.31
C SER A 201 9.80 -4.33 -7.84
N HIS A 202 8.78 -4.71 -7.07
CA HIS A 202 7.41 -4.32 -7.37
C HIS A 202 6.89 -3.41 -6.28
N LEU A 203 6.32 -2.29 -6.71
CA LEU A 203 5.48 -1.49 -5.86
C LEU A 203 4.08 -2.12 -5.88
N VAL A 204 3.50 -2.39 -4.71
CA VAL A 204 2.23 -3.10 -4.54
C VAL A 204 1.37 -2.42 -3.47
N TYR A 205 0.08 -2.77 -3.40
CA TYR A 205 -0.81 -2.30 -2.34
C TYR A 205 -1.08 -3.41 -1.33
N VAL A 206 -0.86 -3.10 -0.06
CA VAL A 206 -1.14 -3.96 1.08
C VAL A 206 -1.92 -3.13 2.10
N PHE A 207 -3.16 -3.52 2.37
CA PHE A 207 -4.06 -2.85 3.32
C PHE A 207 -4.24 -1.35 3.04
N GLY A 208 -4.42 -0.99 1.78
CA GLY A 208 -4.65 0.37 1.31
C GLY A 208 -3.36 1.19 1.11
N SER A 209 -2.21 0.66 1.51
CA SER A 209 -0.95 1.41 1.53
C SER A 209 0.05 0.88 0.51
N LEU A 210 0.86 1.78 -0.05
CA LEU A 210 1.95 1.38 -0.96
C LEU A 210 3.08 0.68 -0.21
N ARG A 211 3.56 -0.42 -0.79
CA ARG A 211 4.64 -1.26 -0.26
C ARG A 211 5.58 -1.69 -1.37
N ILE A 212 6.82 -1.99 -1.01
CA ILE A 212 7.85 -2.45 -1.94
C ILE A 212 8.10 -3.93 -1.65
N ILE A 213 7.86 -4.79 -2.62
CA ILE A 213 8.34 -6.17 -2.60
C ILE A 213 9.57 -6.29 -3.49
N GLN A 214 10.58 -7.02 -3.03
CA GLN A 214 11.83 -7.20 -3.75
C GLN A 214 12.13 -8.67 -3.94
N ARG A 215 12.64 -9.03 -5.11
CA ARG A 215 13.07 -10.40 -5.40
C ARG A 215 14.35 -10.71 -4.63
N LEU A 216 14.31 -11.77 -3.82
CA LEU A 216 15.43 -12.25 -3.01
C LEU A 216 16.42 -13.07 -3.81
N ASN A 217 15.91 -13.95 -4.68
CA ASN A 217 16.72 -14.94 -5.36
C ASN A 217 16.15 -15.28 -6.75
N PRO A 218 16.93 -15.99 -7.60
CA PRO A 218 16.45 -16.45 -8.90
C PRO A 218 15.29 -17.47 -8.84
N ASN A 219 14.93 -17.98 -7.66
CA ASN A 219 13.86 -18.96 -7.47
C ASN A 219 12.49 -18.30 -7.16
N ASP A 220 12.34 -17.02 -7.50
CA ASP A 220 11.09 -16.24 -7.38
C ASP A 220 10.55 -16.16 -5.93
N ASP A 221 11.44 -16.23 -4.94
CA ASP A 221 11.12 -15.79 -3.59
C ASP A 221 11.22 -14.26 -3.51
N TYR A 222 10.24 -13.64 -2.88
CA TYR A 222 10.19 -12.20 -2.67
C TYR A 222 10.19 -11.88 -1.17
N GLU A 223 10.69 -10.70 -0.82
CA GLU A 223 10.61 -10.16 0.53
C GLU A 223 9.75 -8.90 0.55
N LEU A 224 9.01 -8.74 1.65
CA LEU A 224 8.41 -7.50 2.09
C LEU A 224 9.14 -7.07 3.37
N SER A 225 9.44 -5.77 3.49
CA SER A 225 10.05 -5.18 4.68
C SER A 225 9.33 -5.64 5.96
N SER A 226 10.12 -5.85 7.02
CA SER A 226 9.64 -6.44 8.28
C SER A 226 8.59 -5.61 9.00
N THR A 227 8.63 -4.30 8.77
CA THR A 227 7.55 -3.43 9.18
C THR A 227 6.44 -3.52 8.14
N LEU A 228 5.38 -4.30 8.41
CA LEU A 228 4.10 -4.18 7.69
C LEU A 228 3.52 -2.73 7.74
N ALA A 229 4.13 -1.87 8.55
CA ALA A 229 3.95 -0.42 8.57
C ALA A 229 4.30 0.26 7.23
N GLU A 230 3.97 1.54 7.11
CA GLU A 230 4.23 2.32 5.89
C GLU A 230 5.71 2.40 5.54
N GLU A 231 6.02 2.09 4.27
CA GLU A 231 7.36 2.31 3.71
C GLU A 231 7.71 3.80 3.78
N SER A 232 9.01 4.09 3.86
CA SER A 232 9.47 5.47 3.77
C SER A 232 9.02 6.07 2.43
N ILE A 233 8.31 7.20 2.49
CA ILE A 233 7.87 7.96 1.30
C ILE A 233 9.07 8.26 0.40
N SER A 234 10.26 8.48 0.97
CA SER A 234 11.49 8.70 0.22
C SER A 234 11.89 7.48 -0.62
N GLN A 235 11.76 6.26 -0.10
CA GLN A 235 12.05 5.04 -0.85
C GLN A 235 11.04 4.83 -1.99
N VAL A 236 9.76 5.06 -1.69
CA VAL A 236 8.70 5.02 -2.71
C VAL A 236 8.95 6.08 -3.79
N TYR A 237 9.34 7.30 -3.41
CA TYR A 237 9.65 8.37 -4.36
C TYR A 237 10.78 8.00 -5.32
N GLU A 238 11.87 7.39 -4.83
CA GLU A 238 12.99 6.97 -5.69
C GLU A 238 12.57 5.91 -6.73
N ILE A 239 11.63 5.01 -6.38
CA ILE A 239 11.03 4.07 -7.34
C ILE A 239 10.28 4.82 -8.44
N PHE A 240 9.46 5.81 -8.07
CA PHE A 240 8.70 6.59 -9.07
C PHE A 240 9.62 7.40 -9.98
N LYS A 241 10.65 8.00 -9.40
CA LYS A 241 11.66 8.75 -10.13
C LYS A 241 12.41 7.86 -11.11
N TYR A 242 12.85 6.67 -10.68
CA TYR A 242 13.51 5.71 -11.54
C TYR A 242 12.60 5.23 -12.68
N ALA A 243 11.33 4.88 -12.37
CA ALA A 243 10.35 4.49 -13.37
C ALA A 243 10.10 5.60 -14.42
N ASP A 244 10.10 6.86 -14.00
CA ASP A 244 9.87 8.03 -14.86
C ASP A 244 11.09 8.34 -15.75
N GLU A 245 12.29 8.00 -15.31
CA GLU A 245 13.51 8.06 -16.13
C GLU A 245 13.62 6.90 -17.13
N LYS A 246 12.99 5.75 -16.81
CA LYS A 246 13.06 4.49 -17.55
C LYS A 246 11.73 4.14 -18.24
N ILE A 247 11.07 5.13 -18.83
CA ILE A 247 9.68 5.10 -19.38
C ILE A 247 9.29 3.82 -20.17
N GLN A 248 10.24 3.05 -20.71
CA GLN A 248 9.98 1.82 -21.45
C GLN A 248 9.88 0.53 -20.60
N ASP A 249 10.35 0.53 -19.34
CA ASP A 249 10.47 -0.69 -18.52
C ASP A 249 9.43 -0.80 -17.40
N ALA A 250 8.67 0.27 -17.14
CA ALA A 250 7.66 0.30 -16.09
C ALA A 250 6.34 -0.34 -16.56
N ASN A 251 6.12 -1.59 -16.17
CA ASN A 251 4.90 -2.33 -16.51
C ASN A 251 4.10 -2.70 -15.27
N SER A 252 2.76 -2.74 -15.42
CA SER A 252 1.89 -3.39 -14.44
C SER A 252 1.94 -4.91 -14.69
N LEU A 253 2.63 -5.65 -13.82
CA LEU A 253 2.73 -7.10 -13.90
C LEU A 253 1.73 -7.75 -12.94
N ALA A 254 1.11 -8.84 -13.38
CA ALA A 254 0.38 -9.72 -12.49
C ALA A 254 1.37 -10.53 -11.66
N LEU A 255 1.14 -10.61 -10.35
CA LEU A 255 2.01 -11.25 -9.38
C LEU A 255 1.41 -12.58 -8.94
N HIS A 256 1.16 -13.47 -9.90
CA HIS A 256 0.57 -14.79 -9.65
C HIS A 256 1.61 -15.74 -9.05
N ASP A 257 1.19 -16.54 -8.06
CA ASP A 257 1.97 -17.63 -7.47
C ASP A 257 3.30 -17.21 -6.80
N ILE A 258 3.50 -15.91 -6.59
CA ILE A 258 4.68 -15.38 -5.92
C ILE A 258 4.57 -15.62 -4.41
N LYS A 259 5.65 -16.14 -3.82
CA LYS A 259 5.79 -16.30 -2.37
C LYS A 259 6.53 -15.11 -1.78
N ILE A 260 5.90 -14.50 -0.78
CA ILE A 260 6.41 -13.34 -0.08
C ILE A 260 6.80 -13.76 1.33
N ARG A 261 8.07 -13.51 1.68
CA ARG A 261 8.59 -13.61 3.03
C ARG A 261 8.43 -12.26 3.71
N ILE A 262 7.76 -12.26 4.86
CA ILE A 262 7.68 -11.09 5.74
C ILE A 262 8.83 -11.23 6.72
N LEU A 263 9.77 -10.29 6.66
CA LEU A 263 10.95 -10.28 7.54
C LEU A 263 10.68 -9.66 8.90
#